data_AF-A0A6N7AQU1-F1
#
_entry.id   AF-A0A6N7AQU1-F1
#
_cell.length_a   1.000
_cell.length_b   1.000
_cell.length_c   1.000
_cell.angle_alpha   90.00
_cell.angle_beta   90.00
_cell.angle_gamma   90.00
#
_symmetry.space_group_name_H-M   'P 1'
#
loop_
_entity.id
_entity.type
_entity.pdbx_description
1 polymer ?
#
loop_
_entity_poly.entity_id
_entity_poly.type
_entity_poly.pdbx_seq_one_letter_code
_entity_poly.pdbx_strand_id
1 'polypeptide(L)' 'MDEKLTELIALANARGSKYMKGETSVSGIPEKVSELGVFLLTKATRISELNGDKLREELNDVQQKIDDLRKAIFSNKLKK' A
#
# COMPACT_ATOMS: atom_id res chain seq x y z
N MET A 1 11.00 17.16 -5.84
CA MET A 1 10.95 15.72 -5.50
C MET A 1 12.27 15.12 -5.97
N ASP A 2 12.84 14.16 -5.24
CA ASP A 2 14.09 13.48 -5.66
C ASP A 2 13.88 12.76 -7.01
N GLU A 3 14.84 12.83 -7.93
CA GLU A 3 14.80 12.15 -9.23
C GLU A 3 14.60 10.64 -9.07
N LYS A 4 15.29 10.03 -8.09
CA LYS A 4 15.16 8.59 -7.81
C LYS A 4 13.76 8.23 -7.30
N LEU A 5 13.17 9.09 -6.49
CA LEU A 5 11.80 8.89 -6.00
C LEU A 5 10.80 9.01 -7.16
N THR A 6 11.03 9.94 -8.08
CA THR A 6 10.18 10.14 -9.26
C THR A 6 10.22 8.91 -10.18
N GLU A 7 11.40 8.34 -10.41
CA GLU A 7 11.57 7.11 -11.18
C GLU A 7 10.86 5.91 -10.52
N LEU A 8 11.04 5.73 -9.21
CA LEU A 8 10.36 4.67 -8.45
C LEU A 8 8.83 4.78 -8.53
N ILE A 9 8.32 6.01 -8.45
CA ILE A 9 6.89 6.29 -8.60
C ILE A 9 6.41 5.94 -10.02
N ALA A 10 7.16 6.31 -11.06
CA ALA A 10 6.81 5.98 -12.44
C ALA A 10 6.77 4.46 -12.67
N LEU A 11 7.76 3.73 -12.15
CA LEU A 11 7.80 2.26 -12.18
C LEU A 11 6.62 1.64 -11.42
N ALA A 12 6.32 2.14 -10.22
CA ALA A 12 5.19 1.69 -9.42
C ALA A 12 3.85 1.90 -10.14
N ASN A 13 3.65 3.08 -10.75
CA ASN A 13 2.47 3.39 -11.57
C ASN A 13 2.33 2.46 -12.77
N ALA A 14 3.41 2.21 -13.50
CA ALA A 14 3.38 1.33 -14.68
C ALA A 14 3.05 -0.13 -14.31
N ARG A 15 3.58 -0.61 -13.17
CA ARG A 15 3.33 -1.98 -12.70
C ARG A 15 1.93 -2.15 -12.11
N GLY A 16 1.45 -1.13 -11.39
CA GLY A 16 0.30 -1.23 -10.52
C GLY A 16 0.57 -2.11 -9.28
N SER A 17 -0.30 -1.96 -8.27
CA SER A 17 -0.29 -2.81 -7.08
C SER A 17 -1.25 -3.98 -7.23
N LYS A 18 -0.81 -5.16 -6.79
CA LYS A 18 -1.62 -6.37 -6.64
C LYS A 18 -1.99 -6.64 -5.17
N TYR A 19 -1.95 -5.62 -4.32
CA TYR A 19 -2.24 -5.79 -2.90
C TYR A 19 -3.63 -6.39 -2.68
N MET A 20 -3.67 -7.63 -2.18
CA MET A 20 -4.89 -8.34 -1.81
C MET A 20 -5.08 -8.34 -0.30
N LYS A 21 -6.30 -7.98 0.14
CA LYS A 21 -6.71 -8.05 1.55
C LYS A 21 -6.83 -9.51 2.01
N GLY A 22 -6.67 -9.76 3.30
CA GLY A 22 -6.93 -11.07 3.91
C GLY A 22 -5.73 -11.71 4.61
N GLU A 23 -5.89 -12.95 5.05
CA GLU A 23 -4.82 -13.66 5.74
C GLU A 23 -3.66 -14.00 4.78
N THR A 24 -2.44 -13.98 5.32
CA THR A 24 -1.25 -14.50 4.62
C THR A 24 -0.36 -15.21 5.63
N SER A 25 0.39 -16.21 5.17
CA SER A 25 1.41 -16.87 5.97
C SER A 25 2.55 -15.90 6.30
N VAL A 26 3.37 -16.22 7.31
CA VAL A 26 4.57 -15.44 7.62
C VAL A 26 5.46 -15.24 6.40
N SER A 27 5.61 -16.29 5.58
CA SER A 27 6.40 -16.25 4.34
C SER A 27 5.85 -15.30 3.28
N GLY A 28 4.55 -14.99 3.30
CA GLY A 28 3.91 -14.07 2.37
C GLY A 28 3.86 -12.61 2.85
N ILE A 29 4.29 -12.31 4.07
CA ILE A 29 4.35 -10.94 4.59
C ILE A 29 5.26 -10.03 3.73
N PRO A 30 6.49 -10.44 3.34
CA PRO A 30 7.36 -9.59 2.54
C PRO A 30 6.73 -9.16 1.21
N GLU A 31 6.11 -10.10 0.49
CA GLU A 31 5.41 -9.80 -0.77
C GLU A 31 4.27 -8.79 -0.54
N LYS A 32 3.48 -9.00 0.53
CA LYS A 32 2.37 -8.11 0.88
C LYS A 32 2.84 -6.69 1.26
N VAL A 33 3.98 -6.58 1.93
CA VAL A 33 4.64 -5.29 2.23
C VAL A 33 5.10 -4.61 0.93
N SER A 34 5.73 -5.34 0.02
CA SER A 34 6.17 -4.80 -1.27
C SER A 34 5.00 -4.33 -2.13
N GLU A 35 3.90 -5.09 -2.18
CA GLU A 35 2.68 -4.68 -2.88
C GLU A 35 2.00 -3.46 -2.27
N LEU A 36 2.07 -3.30 -0.94
CA LEU A 36 1.61 -2.09 -0.26
C LEU A 36 2.50 -0.89 -0.62
N GLY A 37 3.82 -1.08 -0.66
CA GLY A 37 4.76 -0.03 -1.06
C GLY A 37 4.44 0.51 -2.46
N VAL A 38 4.21 -0.38 -3.43
CA VAL A 38 3.80 0.04 -4.78
C VAL A 38 2.45 0.72 -4.79
N PHE A 39 1.48 0.22 -4.03
CA PHE A 39 0.17 0.88 -3.90
C PHE A 39 0.33 2.33 -3.43
N LEU A 40 1.09 2.56 -2.37
CA LEU A 40 1.30 3.88 -1.80
C LEU A 40 2.01 4.82 -2.78
N LEU A 41 3.05 4.34 -3.46
CA LEU A 41 3.77 5.11 -4.48
C LEU A 41 2.86 5.48 -5.66
N THR A 42 1.98 4.57 -6.08
CA THR A 42 0.99 4.86 -7.12
C THR A 42 0.04 5.97 -6.71
N LYS A 43 -0.48 5.91 -5.47
CA LYS A 43 -1.43 6.91 -4.95
C LYS A 43 -0.79 8.28 -4.70
N ALA A 44 0.50 8.30 -4.31
CA ALA A 44 1.21 9.54 -3.96
C ALA A 44 1.20 10.59 -5.07
N THR A 45 1.14 10.18 -6.35
CA THR A 45 1.10 11.13 -7.48
C THR A 45 -0.18 11.94 -7.60
N ARG A 46 -1.31 11.36 -7.16
CA ARG A 46 -2.64 11.95 -7.38
C ARG A 46 -3.23 12.53 -6.12
N ILE A 47 -2.78 12.09 -4.94
CA ILE A 47 -3.41 12.47 -3.67
C ILE A 47 -3.35 13.98 -3.40
N SER A 48 -2.31 14.68 -3.88
CA SER A 48 -2.17 16.13 -3.78
C SER A 48 -3.14 16.90 -4.66
N GLU A 49 -3.71 16.26 -5.68
CA GLU A 49 -4.67 16.86 -6.62
C GLU A 49 -6.12 16.66 -6.17
N LEU A 50 -6.35 15.86 -5.12
CA LEU A 50 -7.67 15.53 -4.61
C LEU A 50 -8.10 16.46 -3.47
N ASN A 51 -9.41 16.65 -3.34
CA ASN A 51 -10.01 17.44 -2.27
C ASN A 51 -11.33 16.82 -1.79
N GLY A 52 -11.81 17.30 -0.64
CA GLY A 52 -13.10 16.92 -0.06
C GLY A 52 -13.28 15.41 0.06
N ASP A 53 -14.43 14.93 -0.44
CA ASP A 53 -14.82 13.51 -0.34
C ASP A 53 -13.88 12.58 -1.10
N LYS A 54 -13.34 12.99 -2.26
CA LYS A 54 -12.41 12.14 -3.03
C LYS A 54 -11.10 11.89 -2.29
N LEU A 55 -10.57 12.93 -1.64
CA LEU A 55 -9.38 12.79 -0.80
C LEU A 55 -9.67 11.85 0.38
N ARG A 56 -10.84 12.00 0.99
CA ARG A 56 -11.27 11.15 2.11
C ARG A 56 -11.41 9.68 1.70
N GLU A 57 -12.01 9.40 0.55
CA GLU A 57 -12.13 8.05 -0.01
C GLU A 57 -10.77 7.40 -0.24
N GLU A 58 -9.83 8.13 -0.84
CA GLU A 58 -8.48 7.63 -1.08
C GLU A 58 -7.69 7.37 0.22
N LEU A 59 -7.77 8.28 1.19
CA LEU A 59 -7.16 8.08 2.51
C LEU A 59 -7.77 6.87 3.23
N ASN A 60 -9.07 6.64 3.09
CA ASN A 60 -9.74 5.47 3.65
C ASN A 60 -9.24 4.16 3.01
N ASP A 61 -9.05 4.12 1.69
CA ASP A 61 -8.49 2.92 1.02
C ASP A 61 -7.05 2.63 1.48
N VAL A 62 -6.22 3.69 1.58
CA VAL A 62 -4.87 3.62 2.15
C VAL A 62 -4.91 3.04 3.56
N GLN A 63 -5.74 3.61 4.44
CA GLN A 63 -5.86 3.16 5.82
C GLN A 63 -6.28 1.69 5.92
N GLN A 64 -7.29 1.28 5.14
CA GLN A 64 -7.78 -0.10 5.16
C GLN A 64 -6.70 -1.12 4.76
N LYS A 65 -5.84 -0.80 3.78
CA LYS A 65 -4.74 -1.69 3.36
C LYS A 65 -3.59 -1.71 4.37
N ILE A 66 -3.29 -0.58 5.02
CA ILE A 66 -2.33 -0.55 6.14
C ILE A 66 -2.83 -1.41 7.30
N ASP A 67 -4.10 -1.28 7.67
CA ASP A 67 -4.71 -2.05 8.75
C ASP A 67 -4.74 -3.56 8.44
N ASP A 68 -4.98 -3.93 7.18
CA ASP A 68 -4.93 -5.33 6.74
C ASP A 68 -3.52 -5.91 6.86
N LEU A 69 -2.49 -5.17 6.43
CA LEU A 69 -1.09 -5.61 6.59
C LEU A 69 -0.74 -5.75 8.08
N ARG A 70 -1.13 -4.77 8.89
CA ARG A 70 -0.93 -4.80 10.33
C ARG A 70 -1.55 -6.06 10.93
N LYS A 71 -2.82 -6.34 10.62
CA LYS A 71 -3.49 -7.57 11.08
C LYS A 71 -2.73 -8.82 10.64
N ALA A 72 -2.31 -8.91 9.38
CA ALA A 72 -1.52 -10.05 8.91
C ALA A 72 -0.23 -10.26 9.70
N ILE A 73 0.49 -9.18 10.05
CA ILE A 73 1.72 -9.26 10.85
C ILE A 73 1.42 -9.72 12.28
N PHE A 74 0.41 -9.15 12.93
CA PHE A 74 0.12 -9.43 14.34
C PHE A 74 -0.63 -10.76 14.57
N SER A 75 -1.51 -11.17 13.65
CA SER A 75 -2.16 -12.49 13.71
C SER A 75 -1.15 -13.63 13.59
N ASN A 76 -0.05 -13.43 12.87
CA ASN A 76 1.05 -14.40 12.81
C ASN A 76 1.91 -14.40 14.09
N LYS A 77 2.01 -13.28 14.84
CA LYS A 77 2.71 -13.23 16.13
C LYS A 77 1.97 -13.98 17.24
N LEU A 78 0.63 -13.99 17.21
CA LEU A 78 -0.21 -14.62 18.23
C LEU A 78 -0.35 -16.15 18.08
N LYS A 79 0.14 -16.73 16.97
CA LYS A 79 0.14 -18.17 16.72
C LYS A 79 1.45 -18.88 17.13
N LYS A 80 2.35 -18.17 17.83
CA LYS A 80 3.53 -18.74 18.52
C LYS A 80 3.23 -18.98 19.98
#